data_AF-A0A0F8A203-F1
#
_entry.id   AF-A0A0F8A203-F1
#
_cell.length_a   1.000
_cell.length_b   1.000
_cell.length_c   1.000
_cell.angle_alpha   90.00
_cell.angle_beta   90.00
_cell.angle_gamma   90.00
#
_symmetry.space_group_name_H-M   'P 1'
#
loop_
_entity.id
_entity.type
_entity.pdbx_description
1 polymer ?
#
loop_
_entity_poly.entity_id
_entity_poly.type
_entity_poly.pdbx_seq_one_letter_code
_entity_poly.pdbx_strand_id
1 'polypeptide(L)'
;MEGNASRNGAEGGHGAVWETLKTMDYLFIKFKQAAELTRHEDPSHFKSGIDCGWAKLEDYYLKTDRTPVYRAALALHPSYGYDYFERHWSEAMDKPEWYSEMKRAGGSLPTMTDYSAFGKRSVTSLNVRRRRARTVTELDLFQTRPIYVQDLDVADPLEWWHQHQLEYPVLYRMALDLFSIPGMSAECERVFSQTKRLITDERNNLSEDTVEADQLQKQWLSRGLVE
;
A
#
# COMPACT_ATOMS: atom_id res chain seq x y z
N MET A 1 12.86 -4.72 -12.62
CA MET A 1 13.22 -6.14 -12.87
C MET A 1 12.18 -6.68 -13.84
N GLU A 2 12.54 -6.80 -15.10
CA GLU A 2 11.64 -7.30 -16.15
C GLU A 2 11.44 -8.81 -15.99
N GLY A 3 10.18 -9.23 -15.95
CA GLY A 3 9.79 -10.64 -15.86
C GLY A 3 9.94 -11.34 -17.21
N ASN A 4 10.72 -12.40 -17.23
CA ASN A 4 10.90 -13.30 -18.37
C ASN A 4 9.58 -14.03 -18.69
N ALA A 5 9.08 -13.85 -19.91
CA ALA A 5 7.73 -14.24 -20.36
C ALA A 5 7.53 -15.75 -20.64
N SER A 6 8.42 -16.63 -20.16
CA SER A 6 8.40 -18.08 -20.47
C SER A 6 8.03 -18.99 -19.29
N ARG A 7 7.73 -18.44 -18.11
CA ARG A 7 7.14 -19.19 -17.01
C ARG A 7 5.63 -18.97 -16.97
N ASN A 8 4.87 -20.01 -16.65
CA ASN A 8 3.49 -19.89 -16.19
C ASN A 8 3.47 -18.75 -15.16
N GLY A 9 2.76 -17.67 -15.47
CA GLY A 9 2.77 -16.46 -14.67
C GLY A 9 2.27 -16.79 -13.28
N ALA A 10 3.19 -16.96 -12.33
CA ALA A 10 2.90 -16.60 -10.96
C ALA A 10 2.62 -15.09 -11.04
N GLU A 11 1.33 -14.73 -11.00
CA GLU A 11 0.89 -13.35 -10.88
C GLU A 11 1.76 -12.72 -9.80
N GLY A 12 2.43 -11.60 -10.12
CA GLY A 12 3.24 -10.91 -9.14
C GLY A 12 2.30 -10.49 -8.02
N GLY A 13 2.37 -11.16 -6.87
CA GLY A 13 1.74 -10.72 -5.62
C GLY A 13 2.36 -9.44 -5.06
N HIS A 14 2.98 -8.65 -5.93
CA HIS A 14 3.74 -7.45 -5.64
C HIS A 14 3.05 -6.29 -6.34
N GLY A 15 2.65 -5.30 -5.57
CA GLY A 15 1.90 -4.15 -6.04
C GLY A 15 0.77 -3.74 -5.10
N ALA A 16 0.71 -4.25 -3.88
CA ALA A 16 -0.20 -3.69 -2.88
C ALA A 16 0.35 -2.34 -2.37
N VAL A 17 -0.53 -1.43 -1.99
CA VAL A 17 -0.11 -0.09 -1.50
C VAL A 17 0.82 -0.17 -0.28
N TRP A 18 0.67 -1.18 0.58
CA TRP A 18 1.53 -1.36 1.75
C TRP A 18 2.98 -1.71 1.39
N GLU A 19 3.23 -2.35 0.25
CA GLU A 19 4.58 -2.68 -0.21
C GLU A 19 5.32 -1.46 -0.77
N THR A 20 4.60 -0.43 -1.24
CA THR A 20 5.20 0.76 -1.85
C THR A 20 6.09 1.49 -0.85
N LEU A 21 5.57 1.78 0.34
CA LEU A 21 6.31 2.54 1.36
C LEU A 21 7.51 1.73 1.89
N LYS A 22 7.32 0.43 2.11
CA LYS A 22 8.42 -0.50 2.50
C LYS A 22 9.53 -0.53 1.45
N THR A 23 9.18 -0.53 0.16
CA THR A 23 10.16 -0.52 -0.93
C THR A 23 10.92 0.81 -0.98
N MET A 24 10.22 1.93 -0.75
CA MET A 24 10.86 3.25 -0.64
C MET A 24 11.83 3.30 0.54
N ASP A 25 11.45 2.75 1.71
CA ASP A 25 12.29 2.72 2.91
C ASP A 25 13.58 1.92 2.66
N TYR A 26 13.45 0.78 1.98
CA TYR A 26 14.60 -0.03 1.55
C TYR A 26 15.54 0.77 0.63
N LEU A 27 14.99 1.45 -0.38
CA LEU A 27 15.80 2.27 -1.28
C LEU A 27 16.51 3.39 -0.52
N PHE A 28 15.81 4.09 0.37
CA PHE A 28 16.38 5.17 1.18
C PHE A 28 17.59 4.69 1.98
N ILE A 29 17.46 3.55 2.68
CA ILE A 29 18.58 2.94 3.41
C ILE A 29 19.75 2.62 2.47
N LYS A 30 19.48 2.12 1.26
CA LYS A 30 20.54 1.80 0.28
C LYS A 30 21.25 3.04 -0.25
N PHE A 31 20.53 4.12 -0.53
CA PHE A 31 21.15 5.38 -0.91
C PHE A 31 21.98 5.97 0.24
N LYS A 32 21.52 5.86 1.51
CA LYS A 32 22.27 6.30 2.69
C LYS A 32 23.60 5.55 2.80
N GLN A 33 23.55 4.23 2.66
CA GLN A 33 24.74 3.36 2.68
C GLN A 33 25.69 3.70 1.53
N ALA A 34 25.17 3.88 0.31
CA ALA A 34 25.98 4.22 -0.86
C ALA A 34 26.64 5.60 -0.74
N ALA A 35 25.94 6.59 -0.19
CA ALA A 35 26.49 7.91 0.08
C ALA A 35 27.65 7.86 1.09
N GLU A 36 27.54 7.05 2.14
CA GLU A 36 28.62 6.90 3.13
C GLU A 36 29.83 6.16 2.54
N LEU A 37 29.61 5.11 1.75
CA LEU A 37 30.69 4.36 1.11
C LEU A 37 31.49 5.23 0.13
N THR A 38 30.81 6.10 -0.62
CA THR A 38 31.41 7.00 -1.63
C THR A 38 31.84 8.35 -1.06
N ARG A 39 31.78 8.52 0.27
CA ARG A 39 32.02 9.80 0.95
C ARG A 39 33.41 10.38 0.65
N HIS A 40 34.42 9.52 0.69
CA HIS A 40 35.83 9.89 0.49
C HIS A 40 36.33 9.68 -0.94
N GLU A 41 35.46 9.22 -1.84
CA GLU A 41 35.79 9.08 -3.26
C GLU A 41 35.72 10.44 -3.97
N ASP A 42 36.51 10.55 -5.04
CA ASP A 42 36.50 11.71 -5.93
C ASP A 42 35.11 11.94 -6.53
N PRO A 43 34.73 13.21 -6.82
CA PRO A 43 33.46 13.51 -7.46
C PRO A 43 33.29 12.74 -8.77
N SER A 44 32.24 11.93 -8.84
CA SER A 44 31.92 11.09 -10.00
C SER A 44 30.44 11.19 -10.35
N HIS A 45 30.09 10.83 -11.59
CA HIS A 45 28.68 10.72 -12.01
C HIS A 45 27.87 9.77 -11.13
N PHE A 46 28.53 8.77 -10.53
CA PHE A 46 27.89 7.85 -9.60
C PHE A 46 27.46 8.55 -8.31
N LYS A 47 28.34 9.36 -7.71
CA LYS A 47 28.04 10.16 -6.51
C LYS A 47 26.91 11.16 -6.75
N SER A 48 26.97 11.91 -7.87
CA SER A 48 25.86 12.79 -8.25
C SER A 48 24.57 12.03 -8.52
N GLY A 49 24.65 10.80 -9.04
CA GLY A 49 23.49 9.93 -9.23
C GLY A 49 22.85 9.49 -7.90
N ILE A 50 23.66 9.19 -6.89
CA ILE A 50 23.21 8.89 -5.52
C ILE A 50 22.46 10.09 -4.94
N ASP A 51 23.05 11.29 -5.03
CA ASP A 51 22.45 12.53 -4.51
C ASP A 51 21.12 12.86 -5.21
N CYS A 52 21.08 12.73 -6.54
CA CYS A 52 19.85 12.92 -7.33
C CYS A 52 18.78 11.88 -6.96
N GLY A 53 19.17 10.61 -6.76
CA GLY A 53 18.26 9.55 -6.34
C GLY A 53 17.70 9.78 -4.94
N TRP A 54 18.54 10.22 -4.01
CA TRP A 54 18.14 10.62 -2.66
C TRP A 54 17.13 11.76 -2.68
N ALA A 55 17.46 12.87 -3.35
CA ALA A 55 16.57 14.03 -3.47
C ALA A 55 15.23 13.65 -4.12
N LYS A 56 15.26 12.72 -5.09
CA LYS A 56 14.04 12.23 -5.72
C LYS A 56 13.19 11.40 -4.76
N LEU A 57 13.80 10.54 -3.95
CA LEU A 57 13.08 9.77 -2.93
C LEU A 57 12.40 10.68 -1.92
N GLU A 58 13.08 11.70 -1.41
CA GLU A 58 12.48 12.68 -0.49
C GLU A 58 11.25 13.38 -1.09
N ASP A 59 11.31 13.79 -2.36
CA ASP A 59 10.13 14.33 -3.09
C ASP A 59 8.97 13.32 -3.15
N TYR A 60 9.25 12.03 -3.29
CA TYR A 60 8.22 11.00 -3.27
C TYR A 60 7.63 10.76 -1.87
N TYR A 61 8.41 10.83 -0.79
CA TYR A 61 7.85 10.78 0.57
C TYR A 61 6.91 11.96 0.84
N LEU A 62 7.27 13.17 0.40
CA LEU A 62 6.35 14.31 0.48
C LEU A 62 5.05 14.10 -0.30
N LYS A 63 5.09 13.30 -1.37
CA LYS A 63 3.89 12.93 -2.14
C LYS A 63 3.06 11.86 -1.43
N THR A 64 3.68 10.89 -0.77
CA THR A 64 2.91 9.89 0.01
C THR A 64 2.18 10.57 1.17
N ASP A 65 2.69 11.67 1.71
CA ASP A 65 2.03 12.47 2.76
C ASP A 65 0.76 13.19 2.32
N ARG A 66 0.52 13.30 1.00
CA ARG A 66 -0.73 13.86 0.47
C ARG A 66 -1.93 12.98 0.77
N THR A 67 -1.72 11.69 1.04
CA THR A 67 -2.78 10.74 1.33
C THR A 67 -2.40 9.82 2.49
N PRO A 68 -3.27 9.64 3.49
CA PRO A 68 -2.96 8.76 4.62
C PRO A 68 -2.89 7.28 4.23
N VAL A 69 -3.30 6.90 3.01
CA VAL A 69 -3.48 5.50 2.58
C VAL A 69 -2.19 4.68 2.71
N TYR A 70 -1.03 5.20 2.29
CA TYR A 70 0.24 4.46 2.38
C TYR A 70 0.64 4.13 3.81
N ARG A 71 0.52 5.13 4.70
CA ARG A 71 0.83 5.00 6.13
C ARG A 71 -0.21 4.13 6.84
N ALA A 72 -1.48 4.28 6.49
CA ALA A 72 -2.58 3.49 7.04
C ALA A 72 -2.45 2.01 6.70
N ALA A 73 -2.13 1.69 5.45
CA ALA A 73 -1.97 0.31 5.00
C ALA A 73 -0.82 -0.37 5.77
N LEU A 74 0.33 0.29 5.89
CA LEU A 74 1.45 -0.27 6.64
C LEU A 74 1.17 -0.37 8.15
N ALA A 75 0.48 0.62 8.72
CA ALA A 75 0.05 0.57 10.13
C ALA A 75 -0.95 -0.55 10.43
N LEU A 76 -1.79 -0.94 9.47
CA LEU A 76 -2.72 -2.07 9.59
C LEU A 76 -2.10 -3.41 9.20
N HIS A 77 -0.82 -3.45 8.84
CA HIS A 77 -0.17 -4.71 8.52
C HIS A 77 0.17 -5.47 9.82
N PRO A 78 -0.25 -6.74 9.97
CA PRO A 78 -0.07 -7.51 11.21
C PRO A 78 1.38 -7.63 11.67
N SER A 79 2.32 -7.72 10.72
CA SER A 79 3.76 -7.85 10.98
C SER A 79 4.49 -6.55 11.34
N TYR A 80 3.91 -5.38 11.04
CA TYR A 80 4.64 -4.11 11.06
C TYR A 80 4.10 -3.15 12.12
N GLY A 81 2.80 -2.83 12.07
CA GLY A 81 2.17 -1.89 13.00
C GLY A 81 2.90 -0.54 13.10
N TYR A 82 2.73 0.13 14.24
CA TYR A 82 3.48 1.35 14.57
C TYR A 82 4.95 1.11 14.92
N ASP A 83 5.30 -0.08 15.39
CA ASP A 83 6.66 -0.50 15.69
C ASP A 83 7.58 -0.37 14.48
N TYR A 84 7.07 -0.66 13.28
CA TYR A 84 7.84 -0.54 12.05
C TYR A 84 8.32 0.89 11.82
N PHE A 85 7.44 1.88 11.97
CA PHE A 85 7.78 3.28 11.76
C PHE A 85 8.76 3.78 12.82
N GLU A 86 8.60 3.34 14.07
CA GLU A 86 9.54 3.69 15.14
C GLU A 86 10.95 3.21 14.79
N ARG A 87 11.10 1.92 14.45
CA ARG A 87 12.41 1.34 14.12
C ARG A 87 12.99 1.83 12.79
N HIS A 88 12.21 1.83 11.72
CA HIS A 88 12.75 2.15 10.39
C HIS A 88 12.95 3.65 10.21
N TRP A 89 11.98 4.47 10.61
CA TRP A 89 12.09 5.90 10.35
C TRP A 89 12.90 6.62 11.41
N SER A 90 12.71 6.29 12.69
CA SER A 90 13.48 6.95 13.75
C SER A 90 14.91 6.40 13.83
N GLU A 91 15.10 5.08 13.82
CA GLU A 91 16.44 4.49 14.02
C GLU A 91 17.22 4.32 12.71
N ALA A 92 16.65 3.66 11.69
CA ALA A 92 17.40 3.35 10.47
C ALA A 92 17.59 4.56 9.55
N MET A 93 16.53 5.36 9.36
CA MET A 93 16.52 6.51 8.45
C MET A 93 16.96 7.81 9.11
N ASP A 94 16.99 7.89 10.45
CA ASP A 94 17.34 9.10 11.23
C ASP A 94 16.36 10.27 10.98
N LYS A 95 15.05 9.96 11.01
CA LYS A 95 13.92 10.88 10.77
C LYS A 95 12.84 10.74 11.87
N PRO A 96 13.16 11.02 13.15
CA PRO A 96 12.20 10.90 14.26
C PRO A 96 11.00 11.86 14.15
N GLU A 97 11.16 12.98 13.45
CA GLU A 97 10.09 13.93 13.17
C GLU A 97 8.96 13.33 12.32
N TRP A 98 9.28 12.46 11.35
CA TRP A 98 8.29 11.82 10.47
C TRP A 98 7.39 10.85 11.23
N TYR A 99 7.96 10.10 12.18
CA TYR A 99 7.18 9.25 13.09
C TYR A 99 6.29 10.09 14.02
N SER A 100 6.85 11.16 14.58
CA SER A 100 6.13 12.06 15.49
C SER A 100 4.94 12.74 14.81
N GLU A 101 5.12 13.18 13.55
CA GLU A 101 4.05 13.73 12.73
C GLU A 101 3.00 12.68 12.37
N MET A 102 3.42 11.48 11.98
CA MET A 102 2.50 10.36 11.73
C MET A 102 1.62 10.07 12.95
N LYS A 103 2.23 9.95 14.14
CA LYS A 103 1.52 9.63 15.38
C LYS A 103 0.56 10.73 15.78
N ARG A 104 0.92 12.00 15.54
CA ARG A 104 0.05 13.16 15.74
C ARG A 104 -1.10 13.18 14.72
N ALA A 105 -0.82 12.82 13.47
CA ALA A 105 -1.78 12.67 12.39
C ALA A 105 -2.58 11.36 12.45
N GLY A 106 -2.28 10.43 13.38
CA GLY A 106 -3.10 9.24 13.65
C GLY A 106 -4.55 9.60 14.05
N GLY A 107 -4.80 10.85 14.46
CA GLY A 107 -6.14 11.41 14.63
C GLY A 107 -6.88 11.78 13.32
N SER A 108 -6.22 11.71 12.16
CA SER A 108 -6.74 12.00 10.82
C SER A 108 -6.70 10.80 9.86
N LEU A 109 -6.31 9.61 10.34
CA LEU A 109 -6.73 8.37 9.66
C LEU A 109 -8.25 8.44 9.52
N PRO A 110 -8.85 8.05 8.37
CA PRO A 110 -10.30 8.10 8.19
C PRO A 110 -10.93 7.44 9.41
N THR A 111 -11.66 8.25 10.19
CA THR A 111 -11.83 7.92 11.61
C THR A 111 -12.73 6.69 11.68
N MET A 112 -12.61 5.82 12.69
CA MET A 112 -13.56 4.70 12.92
C MET A 112 -15.03 5.12 12.72
N THR A 113 -15.36 6.38 12.99
CA THR A 113 -16.69 6.98 12.82
C THR A 113 -17.13 7.08 11.34
N ASP A 114 -16.21 7.35 10.41
CA ASP A 114 -16.51 7.48 8.98
C ASP A 114 -16.76 6.11 8.33
N TYR A 115 -15.96 5.09 8.67
CA TYR A 115 -16.17 3.71 8.19
C TYR A 115 -17.43 3.07 8.76
N SER A 116 -17.79 3.38 10.01
CA SER A 116 -19.06 2.95 10.62
C SER A 116 -20.28 3.56 9.90
N ALA A 117 -20.12 4.73 9.28
CA ALA A 117 -21.15 5.48 8.58
C ALA A 117 -21.20 5.17 7.06
N PHE A 118 -20.11 4.66 6.48
CA PHE A 118 -20.04 4.23 5.09
C PHE A 118 -20.94 2.98 4.91
N GLY A 119 -22.14 3.19 4.37
CA GLY A 119 -23.19 2.17 4.20
C GLY A 119 -24.50 2.47 4.93
N LYS A 120 -24.56 3.48 5.82
CA LYS A 120 -25.79 3.94 6.49
C LYS A 120 -26.07 5.41 6.17
N ARG A 121 -26.39 5.72 4.91
CA ARG A 121 -27.09 6.97 4.61
C ARG A 121 -28.56 6.84 5.02
N SER A 122 -28.88 7.14 6.28
CA SER A 122 -30.22 7.58 6.65
C SER A 122 -30.21 9.10 6.76
N VAL A 123 -31.16 9.75 6.08
CA VAL A 123 -31.35 11.20 6.08
C VAL A 123 -32.01 11.63 7.39
N THR A 124 -31.33 11.46 8.53
CA THR A 124 -31.68 12.18 9.77
C THR A 124 -30.56 12.05 10.79
N SER A 125 -29.75 13.11 10.92
CA SER A 125 -29.27 13.66 12.20
C SER A 125 -28.06 14.56 11.97
N LEU A 126 -28.35 15.78 11.48
CA LEU A 126 -27.53 16.92 11.87
C LEU A 126 -27.68 17.09 13.39
N ASN A 127 -26.57 17.30 14.08
CA ASN A 127 -26.43 17.61 15.52
C ASN A 127 -26.23 16.42 16.48
N VAL A 128 -25.01 15.89 16.52
CA VAL A 128 -24.41 15.45 17.79
C VAL A 128 -22.95 15.89 17.86
N ARG A 129 -22.71 17.08 18.41
CA ARG A 129 -21.37 17.51 18.86
C ARG A 129 -21.07 16.74 20.16
N ARG A 130 -20.63 15.49 20.06
CA ARG A 130 -20.21 14.69 21.22
C ARG A 130 -18.77 15.04 21.58
N ARG A 131 -18.58 15.62 22.78
CA ARG A 131 -17.28 15.70 23.45
C ARG A 131 -16.72 14.27 23.59
N ARG A 132 -15.59 13.98 22.94
CA ARG A 132 -14.91 12.67 23.02
C ARG A 132 -14.24 12.52 24.39
N ALA A 133 -14.78 11.64 25.24
CA ALA A 133 -13.97 10.95 26.23
C ALA A 133 -13.12 9.90 25.49
N ARG A 134 -11.83 9.76 25.84
CA ARG A 134 -10.92 8.74 25.27
C ARG A 134 -11.35 7.34 25.74
N THR A 135 -12.26 6.71 25.01
CA THR A 135 -12.43 5.25 25.04
C THR A 135 -11.32 4.63 24.18
N VAL A 136 -10.65 3.59 24.69
CA VAL A 136 -9.64 2.81 23.95
C VAL A 136 -10.27 2.36 22.63
N THR A 137 -9.66 2.74 21.51
CA THR A 137 -10.17 2.41 20.18
C THR A 137 -9.70 1.02 19.75
N GLU A 138 -10.39 0.42 18.79
CA GLU A 138 -9.99 -0.84 18.17
C GLU A 138 -8.55 -0.76 17.60
N LEU A 139 -8.18 0.41 17.06
CA LEU A 139 -6.82 0.71 16.61
C LEU A 139 -5.82 0.69 17.77
N ASP A 140 -6.15 1.27 18.92
CA ASP A 140 -5.24 1.24 20.08
C ASP A 140 -5.00 -0.20 20.58
N LEU A 141 -6.04 -1.06 20.54
CA LEU A 141 -5.91 -2.48 20.89
C LEU A 141 -5.02 -3.22 19.90
N PHE A 142 -5.25 -3.02 18.59
CA PHE A 142 -4.45 -3.65 17.55
C PHE A 142 -2.98 -3.23 17.62
N GLN A 143 -2.69 -1.94 17.81
CA GLN A 143 -1.32 -1.41 17.83
C GLN A 143 -0.55 -1.76 19.11
N THR A 144 -1.24 -2.10 20.20
CA THR A 144 -0.59 -2.54 21.46
C THR A 144 -0.50 -4.05 21.62
N ARG A 145 -1.03 -4.80 20.64
CA ARG A 145 -0.97 -6.26 20.63
C ARG A 145 0.49 -6.72 20.50
N PRO A 146 0.93 -7.75 21.24
CA PRO A 146 2.20 -8.40 20.96
C PRO A 146 2.17 -9.02 19.55
N ILE A 147 3.22 -8.76 18.77
CA ILE A 147 3.45 -9.41 17.48
C ILE A 147 3.99 -10.81 17.76
N TYR A 148 3.24 -11.85 17.38
CA TYR A 148 3.67 -13.24 17.56
C TYR A 148 4.56 -13.69 16.40
N VAL A 149 5.30 -14.80 16.58
CA VAL A 149 6.18 -15.34 15.53
C VAL A 149 5.41 -15.66 14.24
N GLN A 150 4.15 -16.08 14.38
CA GLN A 150 3.24 -16.38 13.27
C GLN A 150 2.85 -15.12 12.47
N ASP A 151 2.93 -13.95 13.10
CA ASP A 151 2.58 -12.67 12.48
C ASP A 151 3.78 -12.04 11.75
N LEU A 152 5.00 -12.57 11.88
CA LEU A 152 6.22 -11.96 11.30
C LEU A 152 6.35 -12.17 9.79
N ASP A 153 5.73 -13.22 9.24
CA ASP A 153 5.85 -13.60 7.82
C ASP A 153 4.45 -13.80 7.19
N VAL A 154 3.56 -12.83 7.42
CA VAL A 154 2.23 -12.84 6.83
C VAL A 154 2.36 -12.52 5.34
N ALA A 155 2.37 -13.57 4.51
CA ALA A 155 2.40 -13.45 3.05
C ALA A 155 1.12 -12.80 2.49
N ASP A 156 -0.03 -13.07 3.12
CA ASP A 156 -1.31 -12.45 2.77
C ASP A 156 -1.95 -11.76 3.99
N PRO A 157 -1.82 -10.42 4.09
CA PRO A 157 -2.43 -9.65 5.17
C PRO A 157 -3.96 -9.76 5.19
N LEU A 158 -4.62 -9.96 4.05
CA LEU A 158 -6.08 -10.04 3.98
C LEU A 158 -6.60 -11.31 4.65
N GLU A 159 -5.91 -12.43 4.48
CA GLU A 159 -6.26 -13.69 5.14
C GLU A 159 -6.17 -13.57 6.66
N TRP A 160 -5.11 -12.91 7.16
CA TRP A 160 -4.97 -12.63 8.59
C TRP A 160 -6.15 -11.80 9.12
N TRP A 161 -6.52 -10.75 8.40
CA TRP A 161 -7.66 -9.89 8.74
C TRP A 161 -8.99 -10.66 8.69
N HIS A 162 -9.16 -11.58 7.74
CA HIS A 162 -10.34 -12.43 7.65
C HIS A 162 -10.51 -13.32 8.88
N GLN A 163 -9.42 -13.90 9.40
CA GLN A 163 -9.45 -14.72 10.61
C GLN A 163 -9.80 -13.91 11.86
N HIS A 164 -9.43 -12.62 11.91
CA HIS A 164 -9.65 -11.73 13.05
C HIS A 164 -10.84 -10.78 12.89
N GLN A 165 -11.72 -11.01 11.90
CA GLN A 165 -12.85 -10.14 11.59
C GLN A 165 -13.83 -9.93 12.75
N LEU A 166 -13.93 -10.89 13.68
CA LEU A 166 -14.81 -10.80 14.85
C LEU A 166 -14.18 -10.00 15.99
N GLU A 167 -12.86 -10.03 16.09
CA GLU A 167 -12.10 -9.29 17.12
C GLU A 167 -11.95 -7.82 16.73
N TYR A 168 -11.74 -7.57 15.43
CA TYR A 168 -11.51 -6.24 14.86
C TYR A 168 -12.45 -5.95 13.67
N PRO A 169 -13.76 -5.79 13.90
CA PRO A 169 -14.75 -5.68 12.81
C PRO A 169 -14.65 -4.39 12.00
N VAL A 170 -14.19 -3.28 12.60
CA VAL A 170 -14.07 -2.00 11.89
C VAL A 170 -12.75 -1.94 11.13
N LEU A 171 -11.65 -2.35 11.77
CA LEU A 171 -10.33 -2.40 11.14
C LEU A 171 -10.27 -3.45 10.04
N TYR A 172 -10.97 -4.59 10.17
CA TYR A 172 -11.12 -5.56 9.08
C TYR A 172 -11.64 -4.90 7.81
N ARG A 173 -12.69 -4.07 7.94
CA ARG A 173 -13.31 -3.39 6.80
C ARG A 173 -12.38 -2.33 6.21
N MET A 174 -11.64 -1.62 7.06
CA MET A 174 -10.60 -0.69 6.62
C MET A 174 -9.45 -1.41 5.91
N ALA A 175 -9.03 -2.57 6.42
CA ALA A 175 -7.95 -3.35 5.85
C ALA A 175 -8.34 -3.91 4.47
N LEU A 176 -9.58 -4.39 4.32
CA LEU A 176 -10.13 -4.76 3.01
C LEU A 176 -10.07 -3.60 2.01
N ASP A 177 -10.55 -2.42 2.40
CA ASP A 177 -10.54 -1.25 1.54
C ASP A 177 -9.12 -0.80 1.18
N LEU A 178 -8.18 -0.82 2.13
CA LEU A 178 -6.82 -0.33 1.93
C LEU A 178 -5.92 -1.34 1.19
N PHE A 179 -6.04 -2.63 1.48
CA PHE A 179 -5.22 -3.67 0.85
C PHE A 179 -5.71 -4.07 -0.54
N SER A 180 -6.97 -3.77 -0.86
CA SER A 180 -7.48 -3.94 -2.23
C SER A 180 -7.01 -2.84 -3.19
N ILE A 181 -6.44 -1.74 -2.70
CA ILE A 181 -5.92 -0.68 -3.56
C ILE A 181 -4.62 -1.16 -4.22
N PRO A 182 -4.53 -1.15 -5.57
CA PRO A 182 -3.28 -1.38 -6.25
C PRO A 182 -2.34 -0.19 -6.03
N GLY A 183 -1.11 -0.47 -5.63
CA GLY A 183 -0.03 0.51 -5.48
C GLY A 183 0.54 1.02 -6.81
N MET A 184 0.19 0.38 -7.93
CA MET A 184 0.69 0.74 -9.27
C MET A 184 -0.37 0.53 -10.36
N SER A 185 -0.33 1.34 -11.42
CA SER A 185 -1.14 1.17 -12.64
C SER A 185 -0.65 0.03 -13.55
N ALA A 186 0.47 -0.61 -13.20
CA ALA A 186 1.13 -1.62 -14.04
C ALA A 186 0.20 -2.79 -14.45
N GLU A 187 -0.71 -3.21 -13.57
CA GLU A 187 -1.67 -4.26 -13.89
C GLU A 187 -2.70 -3.80 -14.92
N CYS A 188 -3.22 -2.57 -14.81
CA CYS A 188 -4.08 -1.98 -15.84
C CYS A 188 -3.31 -1.80 -17.16
N GLU A 189 -2.06 -1.33 -17.11
CA GLU A 189 -1.21 -1.16 -18.29
C GLU A 189 -0.91 -2.49 -18.98
N ARG A 190 -0.75 -3.58 -18.23
CA ARG A 190 -0.59 -4.93 -18.76
C ARG A 190 -1.85 -5.36 -19.52
N VAL A 191 -3.03 -5.16 -18.94
CA VAL A 191 -4.32 -5.43 -19.61
C VAL A 191 -4.45 -4.58 -20.87
N PHE A 192 -4.19 -3.28 -20.81
CA PHE A 192 -4.26 -2.40 -21.99
C PHE A 192 -3.25 -2.78 -23.08
N SER A 193 -2.04 -3.19 -22.70
CA SER A 193 -1.04 -3.68 -23.65
C SER A 193 -1.47 -4.97 -24.33
N GLN A 194 -2.16 -5.86 -23.61
CA GLN A 194 -2.76 -7.06 -24.19
C GLN A 194 -3.93 -6.71 -25.12
N THR A 195 -4.81 -5.80 -24.70
CA THR A 195 -5.92 -5.29 -25.51
C THR A 195 -5.43 -4.64 -26.80
N LYS A 196 -4.29 -3.93 -26.78
CA LYS A 196 -3.67 -3.37 -27.99
C LYS A 196 -3.27 -4.45 -29.00
N ARG A 197 -2.98 -5.68 -28.57
CA ARG A 197 -2.73 -6.81 -29.49
C ARG A 197 -4.02 -7.37 -30.09
N LEU A 198 -5.16 -7.16 -29.44
CA LEU A 198 -6.48 -7.53 -29.93
C LEU A 198 -6.98 -6.51 -30.97
N ILE A 199 -6.81 -5.22 -30.68
CA ILE A 199 -7.15 -4.10 -31.56
C ILE A 199 -5.91 -3.74 -32.38
N THR A 200 -5.67 -4.48 -33.46
CA THR A 200 -4.66 -4.12 -34.46
C THR A 200 -5.28 -3.25 -35.56
N ASP A 201 -4.46 -2.51 -36.32
CA ASP A 201 -4.94 -1.69 -37.44
C ASP A 201 -5.72 -2.52 -38.49
N GLU A 202 -5.44 -3.83 -38.57
CA GLU A 202 -6.12 -4.80 -39.45
C GLU A 202 -7.41 -5.40 -38.84
N ARG A 203 -7.63 -5.27 -37.53
CA ARG A 203 -8.78 -5.80 -36.76
C ARG A 203 -9.48 -4.68 -35.96
N ASN A 204 -9.85 -3.60 -36.65
CA ASN A 204 -10.42 -2.39 -36.03
C ASN A 204 -11.97 -2.36 -35.96
N ASN A 205 -12.66 -3.45 -36.31
CA ASN A 205 -14.13 -3.51 -36.34
C ASN A 205 -14.75 -4.23 -35.13
N LEU A 206 -14.03 -4.33 -34.02
CA LEU A 206 -14.56 -4.85 -32.76
C LEU A 206 -15.20 -3.69 -31.98
N SER A 207 -16.41 -3.89 -31.46
CA SER A 207 -17.01 -2.90 -30.56
C SER A 207 -16.28 -2.88 -29.22
N GLU A 208 -16.36 -1.74 -28.52
CA GLU A 208 -15.81 -1.57 -27.18
C GLU A 208 -16.33 -2.65 -26.22
N ASP A 209 -17.64 -2.94 -26.25
CA ASP A 209 -18.28 -4.00 -25.46
C ASP A 209 -17.69 -5.39 -25.74
N THR A 210 -17.34 -5.69 -26.99
CA THR A 210 -16.77 -7.00 -27.36
C THR A 210 -15.36 -7.15 -26.83
N VAL A 211 -14.57 -6.05 -26.89
CA VAL A 211 -13.22 -6.02 -26.34
C VAL A 211 -13.25 -6.18 -24.83
N GLU A 212 -14.14 -5.46 -24.14
CA GLU A 212 -14.32 -5.58 -22.70
C GLU A 212 -14.71 -7.01 -22.30
N ALA A 213 -15.71 -7.60 -22.96
CA ALA A 213 -16.16 -8.95 -22.69
C ALA A 213 -15.05 -10.00 -22.89
N ASP A 214 -14.23 -9.88 -23.95
CA ASP A 214 -13.09 -10.76 -24.20
C ASP A 214 -12.03 -10.65 -23.10
N GLN A 215 -11.69 -9.43 -22.65
CA GLN A 215 -10.72 -9.25 -21.57
C GLN A 215 -11.25 -9.78 -20.22
N LEU A 216 -12.52 -9.52 -19.91
CA LEU A 216 -13.16 -10.05 -18.70
C LEU A 216 -13.20 -11.58 -18.73
N GLN A 217 -13.62 -12.18 -19.84
CA GLN A 217 -13.67 -13.63 -20.00
C GLN A 217 -12.28 -14.26 -19.84
N LYS A 218 -11.25 -13.67 -20.45
CA LYS A 218 -9.85 -14.11 -20.27
C LYS A 218 -9.41 -14.06 -18.82
N GLN A 219 -9.73 -12.97 -18.12
CA GLN A 219 -9.37 -12.81 -16.71
C GLN A 219 -10.15 -13.77 -15.79
N TRP A 220 -11.38 -14.10 -16.13
CA TRP A 220 -12.17 -15.07 -15.37
C TRP A 220 -11.68 -16.50 -15.59
N LEU A 221 -11.33 -16.86 -16.82
CA LEU A 221 -10.72 -18.15 -17.14
C LEU A 221 -9.35 -18.31 -16.48
N SER A 222 -8.51 -17.27 -16.50
CA SER A 222 -7.19 -17.32 -15.85
C SER A 222 -7.27 -17.50 -14.33
N ARG A 223 -8.32 -16.95 -13.71
CA ARG A 223 -8.61 -17.07 -12.27
C ARG A 223 -9.44 -18.30 -11.91
N GLY A 224 -9.84 -19.12 -12.89
CA GLY A 224 -10.67 -20.31 -12.65
C GLY A 224 -12.07 -19.99 -12.12
N LEU A 225 -12.61 -18.81 -12.42
CA LEU A 225 -13.95 -18.38 -11.99
C LEU A 225 -15.05 -18.92 -12.92
N VAL A 226 -14.68 -19.33 -14.12
CA VAL A 226 -15.56 -19.87 -15.16
C VAL A 226 -14.83 -21.05 -15.83
N GLU A 227 -15.56 -22.13 -16.13
CA GLU A 227 -15.08 -23.31 -16.88
C GLU A 227 -15.45 -23.22 -18.37
#